data_AF-A0A959KNW3-F1
#
_entry.id   AF-A0A959KNW3-F1
#
_cell.length_a   1.000
_cell.length_b   1.000
_cell.length_c   1.000
_cell.angle_alpha   90.00
_cell.angle_beta   90.00
_cell.angle_gamma   90.00
#
_symmetry.space_group_name_H-M   'P 1'
#
loop_
_entity.id
_entity.type
_entity.pdbx_description
1 polymer ?
#
loop_
_entity_poly.entity_id
_entity_poly.type
_entity_poly.pdbx_seq_one_letter_code
_entity_poly.pdbx_strand_id
1 'polypeptide(L)'
;QVIVGLANNIETPVAVRVNALRALSREDEEFMSYATRLVSNRKEKPNVRYEAMRSGMGRLNYQGETASIQVNFALAVEQLSGEQGVVTTDKRDVGAEAKELLAFLRRNFPAVRRYFLQRG
;
A
#
# COMPACT_ATOMS: atom_id res chain seq x y z
N GLN A 1 12.95 13.90 8.71
CA GLN A 1 13.78 12.83 8.12
C GLN A 1 13.81 12.98 6.61
N VAL A 2 15.01 13.07 5.99
CA VAL A 2 15.18 13.37 4.55
C VAL A 2 14.50 12.34 3.65
N ILE A 3 14.54 11.05 4.02
CA ILE A 3 14.01 9.93 3.22
C ILE A 3 12.47 9.95 3.15
N VAL A 4 11.79 10.33 4.25
CA VAL A 4 10.33 10.51 4.27
C VAL A 4 9.89 11.62 3.31
N GLY A 5 10.66 12.73 3.27
CA GLY A 5 10.44 13.81 2.31
C GLY A 5 10.58 13.35 0.86
N LEU A 6 11.56 12.48 0.58
CA LEU A 6 11.75 11.91 -0.76
C LEU A 6 10.55 11.04 -1.18
N ALA A 7 10.07 10.12 -0.33
CA ALA A 7 8.96 9.23 -0.67
C ALA A 7 7.66 9.99 -0.97
N ASN A 8 7.41 11.10 -0.27
CA ASN A 8 6.14 11.81 -0.29
C ASN A 8 6.08 13.03 -1.21
N ASN A 9 7.22 13.51 -1.71
CA ASN A 9 7.27 14.64 -2.64
C ASN A 9 7.01 14.17 -4.09
N ILE A 10 5.95 14.70 -4.70
CA ILE A 10 5.54 14.37 -6.08
C ILE A 10 6.53 14.83 -7.16
N GLU A 11 7.36 15.83 -6.84
CA GLU A 11 8.40 16.35 -7.73
C GLU A 11 9.64 15.43 -7.75
N THR A 12 9.82 14.61 -6.73
CA THR A 12 10.91 13.64 -6.66
C THR A 12 10.74 12.59 -7.76
N PRO A 13 11.82 12.22 -8.49
CA PRO A 13 11.75 11.17 -9.51
C PRO A 13 11.15 9.86 -8.97
N VAL A 14 10.25 9.24 -9.74
CA VAL A 14 9.52 8.02 -9.34
C VAL A 14 10.45 6.93 -8.81
N ALA A 15 11.59 6.69 -9.48
CA ALA A 15 12.56 5.68 -9.05
C ALA A 15 13.15 5.96 -7.66
N VAL A 16 13.41 7.23 -7.33
CA VAL A 16 13.90 7.65 -6.01
C VAL A 16 12.82 7.44 -4.95
N ARG A 17 11.56 7.79 -5.27
CA ARG A 17 10.41 7.57 -4.36
C ARG A 17 10.20 6.09 -4.06
N VAL A 18 10.26 5.23 -5.09
CA VAL A 18 10.16 3.77 -4.97
C VAL A 18 11.26 3.21 -4.07
N ASN A 19 12.51 3.65 -4.26
CA ASN A 19 13.62 3.21 -3.40
C ASN A 19 13.48 3.70 -1.96
N ALA A 20 13.00 4.94 -1.75
CA ALA A 20 12.72 5.47 -0.43
C ALA A 20 11.64 4.64 0.29
N LEU A 21 10.56 4.25 -0.40
CA LEU A 21 9.52 3.39 0.18
C LEU A 21 10.06 2.04 0.64
N ARG A 22 10.94 1.41 -0.16
CA ARG A 22 11.56 0.13 0.20
C ARG A 22 12.40 0.25 1.47
N ALA A 23 13.22 1.29 1.57
CA ALA A 23 14.06 1.54 2.74
C ALA A 23 13.22 1.79 3.99
N LEU A 24 12.26 2.72 3.90
CA LEU A 24 11.42 3.12 5.02
C LEU A 24 10.53 1.98 5.54
N SER A 25 10.13 1.03 4.69
CA SER A 25 9.24 -0.07 5.09
C SER A 25 9.74 -0.86 6.30
N ARG A 26 11.06 -0.87 6.52
CA ARG A 26 11.73 -1.61 7.61
C ARG A 26 12.10 -0.73 8.80
N GLU A 27 12.35 0.55 8.56
CA GLU A 27 13.03 1.43 9.52
C GLU A 27 12.11 2.45 10.19
N ASP A 28 11.00 2.81 9.54
CA ASP A 28 10.15 3.91 9.98
C ASP A 28 8.86 3.39 10.61
N GLU A 29 8.61 3.72 11.89
CA GLU A 29 7.41 3.35 12.64
C GLU A 29 6.11 3.87 12.01
N GLU A 30 6.15 5.01 11.34
CA GLU A 30 4.99 5.63 10.72
C GLU A 30 4.71 5.11 9.30
N PHE A 31 5.47 4.11 8.83
CA PHE A 31 5.43 3.64 7.45
C PHE A 31 4.03 3.35 6.91
N MET A 32 3.24 2.66 7.70
CA MET A 32 1.89 2.28 7.27
C MET A 32 0.97 3.49 7.04
N SER A 33 1.19 4.60 7.75
CA SER A 33 0.38 5.82 7.59
C SER A 33 0.52 6.40 6.18
N TYR A 34 1.76 6.64 5.73
CA TYR A 34 1.97 7.17 4.39
C TYR A 34 1.84 6.13 3.28
N ALA A 35 2.17 4.85 3.52
CA ALA A 35 1.89 3.79 2.56
C ALA A 35 0.38 3.71 2.24
N THR A 36 -0.47 3.74 3.28
CA THR A 36 -1.93 3.76 3.13
C THR A 36 -2.40 4.97 2.31
N ARG A 37 -1.87 6.17 2.62
CA ARG A 37 -2.19 7.41 1.89
C ARG A 37 -1.78 7.35 0.42
N LEU A 38 -0.61 6.78 0.12
CA LEU A 38 -0.12 6.66 -1.26
C LEU A 38 -0.96 5.65 -2.06
N VAL A 39 -1.32 4.52 -1.47
CA VAL A 39 -2.16 3.49 -2.12
C VAL A 39 -3.53 4.07 -2.53
N SER A 40 -4.20 4.82 -1.66
CA SER A 40 -5.52 5.40 -1.94
C SER A 40 -5.49 6.67 -2.81
N ASN A 41 -4.32 7.24 -3.08
CA ASN A 41 -4.21 8.47 -3.87
C ASN A 41 -4.26 8.20 -5.38
N ARG A 42 -5.43 8.43 -6.01
CA ARG A 42 -5.63 8.30 -7.46
C ARG A 42 -4.76 9.20 -8.34
N LYS A 43 -4.25 10.31 -7.79
CA LYS A 43 -3.35 11.22 -8.52
C LYS A 43 -1.90 10.75 -8.47
N GLU A 44 -1.59 9.75 -7.65
CA GLU A 44 -0.25 9.21 -7.51
C GLU A 44 0.14 8.32 -8.69
N LYS A 45 1.43 8.28 -9.01
CA LYS A 45 1.95 7.47 -10.11
C LYS A 45 1.74 5.97 -9.83
N PRO A 46 1.31 5.16 -10.81
CA PRO A 46 1.04 3.72 -10.63
C PRO A 46 2.20 2.96 -9.97
N ASN A 47 3.45 3.23 -10.36
CA ASN A 47 4.64 2.60 -9.78
C ASN A 47 4.79 2.88 -8.28
N VAL A 48 4.47 4.10 -7.84
CA VAL A 48 4.57 4.50 -6.42
C VAL A 48 3.46 3.83 -5.62
N ARG A 49 2.23 3.80 -6.16
CA ARG A 49 1.10 3.10 -5.53
C ARG A 49 1.36 1.60 -5.39
N TYR A 50 1.89 0.98 -6.45
CA TYR A 50 2.28 -0.43 -6.46
C TYR A 50 3.36 -0.74 -5.43
N GLU A 51 4.42 0.08 -5.36
CA GLU A 51 5.49 -0.12 -4.38
C GLU A 51 5.00 0.11 -2.94
N ALA A 52 4.21 1.16 -2.69
CA ALA A 52 3.63 1.41 -1.38
C ALA A 52 2.75 0.23 -0.92
N MET A 53 1.97 -0.35 -1.84
CA MET A 53 1.18 -1.54 -1.60
C MET A 53 2.05 -2.76 -1.24
N ARG A 54 3.08 -3.06 -2.05
CA ARG A 54 3.98 -4.20 -1.80
C ARG A 54 4.77 -4.06 -0.51
N SER A 55 5.36 -2.88 -0.30
CA SER A 55 6.14 -2.60 0.90
C SER A 55 5.26 -2.57 2.16
N GLY A 56 4.03 -2.06 2.07
CA GLY A 56 3.02 -2.13 3.16
C GLY A 56 2.68 -3.56 3.54
N MET A 57 2.43 -4.41 2.54
CA MET A 57 2.21 -5.84 2.77
C MET A 57 3.43 -6.52 3.42
N GLY A 58 4.64 -6.19 2.95
CA GLY A 58 5.88 -6.67 3.56
C GLY A 58 5.95 -6.32 5.04
N ARG A 59 5.68 -5.06 5.40
CA ARG A 59 5.69 -4.62 6.79
C ARG A 59 4.65 -5.33 7.66
N LEU A 60 3.41 -5.45 7.17
CA LEU A 60 2.33 -6.18 7.85
C LEU A 60 2.73 -7.61 8.22
N ASN A 61 3.44 -8.30 7.34
CA ASN A 61 3.87 -9.68 7.56
C ASN A 61 5.02 -9.83 8.58
N TYR A 62 5.96 -8.88 8.61
CA TYR A 62 7.20 -9.04 9.36
C TYR A 62 7.24 -8.30 10.70
N GLN A 63 6.58 -7.16 10.82
CA GLN A 63 6.66 -6.33 12.03
C GLN A 63 5.42 -6.39 12.90
N GLY A 64 4.29 -6.90 12.38
CA GLY A 64 3.06 -7.04 13.13
C GLY A 64 2.44 -5.69 13.48
N GLU A 65 1.48 -5.24 12.67
CA GLU A 65 0.80 -3.96 12.90
C GLU A 65 -0.49 -4.14 13.70
N THR A 66 -0.97 -3.06 14.30
CA THR A 66 -2.25 -3.09 15.04
C THR A 66 -3.43 -3.44 14.14
N ALA A 67 -4.50 -3.97 14.73
CA ALA A 67 -5.73 -4.31 13.99
C ALA A 67 -6.31 -3.12 13.21
N SER A 68 -6.25 -1.90 13.78
CA SER A 68 -6.72 -0.69 13.11
C SER A 68 -5.90 -0.38 11.86
N ILE A 69 -4.56 -0.47 11.95
CA ILE A 69 -3.66 -0.26 10.80
C ILE A 69 -3.90 -1.29 9.70
N GLN A 70 -4.05 -2.57 10.06
CA GLN A 70 -4.36 -3.64 9.10
C GLN A 70 -5.66 -3.35 8.33
N VAL A 71 -6.72 -2.94 9.02
CA VAL A 71 -8.02 -2.62 8.42
C VAL A 71 -7.93 -1.38 7.53
N ASN A 72 -7.28 -0.31 8.00
CA ASN A 72 -7.12 0.93 7.23
C ASN A 72 -6.35 0.69 5.93
N PHE A 73 -5.26 -0.08 5.99
CA PHE A 73 -4.51 -0.46 4.80
C PHE A 73 -5.35 -1.32 3.85
N ALA A 74 -6.09 -2.31 4.36
CA ALA A 74 -6.97 -3.14 3.54
C ALA A 74 -8.08 -2.34 2.84
N LEU A 75 -8.61 -1.29 3.47
CA LEU A 75 -9.57 -0.36 2.86
C LEU A 75 -8.95 0.43 1.69
N ALA A 76 -7.71 0.91 1.84
CA ALA A 76 -7.00 1.57 0.75
C ALA A 76 -6.73 0.61 -0.43
N VAL A 77 -6.37 -0.64 -0.13
CA VAL A 77 -6.19 -1.70 -1.14
C VAL A 77 -7.53 -2.04 -1.82
N GLU A 78 -8.64 -2.09 -1.08
CA GLU A 78 -9.98 -2.29 -1.65
C GLU A 78 -10.33 -1.20 -2.66
N GLN A 79 -10.09 0.06 -2.32
CA GLN A 79 -10.33 1.18 -3.24
C GLN A 79 -9.52 1.03 -4.54
N LEU A 80 -8.22 0.73 -4.41
CA LEU A 80 -7.34 0.53 -5.57
C LEU A 80 -7.76 -0.69 -6.41
N SER A 81 -8.24 -1.77 -5.79
CA SER A 81 -8.70 -2.97 -6.49
C SER A 81 -9.92 -2.76 -7.40
N GLY A 82 -10.67 -1.68 -7.16
CA GLY A 82 -11.81 -1.28 -7.99
C GLY A 82 -11.44 -0.39 -9.17
N GLU A 83 -10.16 0.02 -9.30
CA GLU A 83 -9.70 0.88 -10.39
C GLU A 83 -9.33 0.06 -11.63
N GLN A 84 -9.66 0.58 -12.81
CA GLN A 84 -9.35 -0.06 -14.10
C GLN A 84 -8.31 0.74 -14.86
N GLY A 85 -7.44 0.06 -15.62
CA GLY A 85 -6.45 0.69 -16.50
C GLY A 85 -5.28 1.36 -15.77
N VAL A 86 -5.09 1.10 -14.47
CA VAL A 86 -3.97 1.61 -13.69
C VAL A 86 -2.77 0.68 -13.90
N VAL A 87 -1.85 1.08 -14.78
CA VAL A 87 -0.74 0.24 -15.22
C VAL A 87 0.61 0.89 -14.89
N THR A 88 1.53 0.08 -14.37
CA THR A 88 2.92 0.47 -14.11
C THR A 88 3.75 0.59 -15.41
N THR A 89 4.95 1.16 -15.32
CA THR A 89 5.86 1.26 -16.48
C THR A 89 6.30 -0.11 -17.01
N ASP A 90 6.36 -1.13 -16.15
CA ASP A 90 6.65 -2.52 -16.50
C ASP A 90 5.37 -3.34 -16.82
N LYS A 91 4.27 -2.66 -17.14
CA LYS A 91 3.00 -3.24 -17.63
C LYS A 91 2.24 -4.13 -16.64
N ARG A 92 2.46 -3.97 -15.33
CA ARG A 92 1.62 -4.61 -14.30
C ARG A 92 0.31 -3.85 -14.11
N ASP A 93 -0.80 -4.58 -14.09
CA ASP A 93 -2.11 -4.06 -13.71
C ASP A 93 -2.18 -3.93 -12.18
N VAL A 94 -2.14 -2.70 -11.70
CA VAL A 94 -2.13 -2.40 -10.26
C VAL A 94 -3.47 -2.74 -9.61
N GLY A 95 -4.59 -2.60 -10.33
CA GLY A 95 -5.92 -2.96 -9.82
C GLY A 95 -6.06 -4.47 -9.62
N ALA A 96 -5.57 -5.25 -10.58
CA ALA A 96 -5.54 -6.71 -10.47
C ALA A 96 -4.65 -7.18 -9.30
N GLU A 97 -3.45 -6.64 -9.18
CA GLU A 97 -2.53 -6.94 -8.07
C GLU A 97 -3.12 -6.54 -6.71
N ALA A 98 -3.82 -5.40 -6.62
CA ALA A 98 -4.54 -4.99 -5.41
C ALA A 98 -5.70 -5.92 -5.06
N LYS A 99 -6.40 -6.48 -6.06
CA LYS A 99 -7.48 -7.45 -5.85
C LYS A 99 -6.94 -8.75 -5.25
N GLU A 100 -5.82 -9.26 -5.77
CA GLU A 100 -5.15 -10.43 -5.22
C GLU A 100 -4.68 -10.18 -3.78
N LEU A 101 -4.07 -9.01 -3.53
CA LEU A 101 -3.66 -8.62 -2.19
C LEU A 101 -4.86 -8.51 -1.23
N LEU A 102 -5.98 -7.91 -1.65
CA LEU A 102 -7.17 -7.80 -0.79
C LEU A 102 -7.70 -9.20 -0.38
N ALA A 103 -7.72 -10.14 -1.33
CA ALA A 103 -8.10 -11.53 -1.05
C ALA A 103 -7.14 -12.17 -0.04
N PHE A 104 -5.83 -11.95 -0.21
CA PHE A 104 -4.82 -12.39 0.76
C PHE A 104 -5.05 -11.77 2.15
N LEU A 105 -5.29 -10.45 2.22
CA LEU A 105 -5.49 -9.74 3.48
C LEU A 105 -6.72 -10.27 4.24
N ARG A 106 -7.84 -10.49 3.53
CA ARG A 106 -9.08 -11.07 4.10
C ARG A 106 -8.87 -12.51 4.58
N ARG A 107 -7.98 -13.28 3.98
CA ARG A 107 -7.68 -14.66 4.39
C ARG A 107 -6.77 -14.72 5.61
N ASN A 108 -5.72 -13.89 5.64
CA ASN A 108 -4.61 -14.05 6.59
C ASN A 108 -4.69 -13.13 7.81
N PHE A 109 -5.43 -12.02 7.75
CA PHE A 109 -5.52 -11.07 8.88
C PHE A 109 -6.92 -11.13 9.52
N PRO A 110 -7.08 -11.69 10.75
CA PRO A 110 -8.38 -11.85 11.38
C PRO A 110 -9.15 -10.55 11.62
N ALA A 111 -8.45 -9.43 11.85
CA ALA A 111 -9.07 -8.12 11.98
C ALA A 111 -9.73 -7.68 10.67
N VAL A 112 -8.99 -7.79 9.56
CA VAL A 112 -9.48 -7.49 8.20
C VAL A 112 -10.68 -8.37 7.86
N ARG A 113 -10.56 -9.68 8.08
CA ARG A 113 -11.65 -10.63 7.83
C ARG A 113 -12.93 -10.25 8.57
N ARG A 114 -12.84 -10.03 9.89
CA ARG A 114 -14.00 -9.68 10.73
C ARG A 114 -14.66 -8.39 10.26
N TYR A 115 -13.86 -7.36 9.96
CA TYR A 115 -14.37 -6.09 9.47
C TYR A 115 -15.20 -6.25 8.19
N PHE A 116 -14.69 -6.99 7.19
CA PHE A 116 -15.39 -7.17 5.91
C PHE A 116 -16.64 -8.07 6.02
N LEU A 117 -16.66 -9.05 6.92
CA LEU A 117 -17.84 -9.89 7.15
C LEU A 117 -18.98 -9.12 7.84
N GLN A 118 -18.69 -8.08 8.61
CA GLN A 118 -19.71 -7.26 9.29
C GLN A 118 -20.28 -6.16 8.40
N ARG A 119 -19.58 -5.81 7.32
CA ARG A 119 -19.95 -4.73 6.39
C ARG A 119 -20.80 -5.23 5.20
N GLY A 120 -20.75 -6.53 4.89
CA GLY A 120 -21.55 -7.18 3.84
C GLY A 120 -22.79 -7.83 4.41
#